data_AF-A0A2H5N431-F1
#
_entry.id   AF-A0A2H5N431-F1
#
_cell.length_a   1.000
_cell.length_b   1.000
_cell.length_c   1.000
_cell.angle_alpha   90.00
_cell.angle_beta   90.00
_cell.angle_gamma   90.00
#
_symmetry.space_group_name_H-M   'P 1'
#
loop_
_entity.id
_entity.type
_entity.pdbx_description
1 polymer ?
#
loop_
_entity_poly.entity_id
_entity_poly.type
_entity_poly.pdbx_seq_one_letter_code
_entity_poly.pdbx_strand_id
1 'polypeptide(L)'
;PILDFVPEKRPTAAQCLSHPWMSAGPQLREPSMAAGEPRETEGSIPERKRREQEEREAMEVGVGNMAINGASKLSSDQEAAALKLPK
;
A
#
# COMPACT_ATOMS: atom_id res chain seq x y z
N PRO A 1 -11.52 -8.93 -17.33
CA PRO A 1 -12.78 -8.84 -16.57
C PRO A 1 -12.74 -7.82 -15.43
N ILE A 2 -11.87 -7.88 -14.40
CA ILE A 2 -11.86 -6.78 -13.40
C ILE A 2 -11.16 -5.50 -13.92
N LEU A 3 -10.28 -5.65 -14.92
CA LEU A 3 -9.53 -4.56 -15.56
C LEU A 3 -10.14 -4.15 -16.91
N ASP A 4 -11.45 -4.33 -17.11
CA ASP A 4 -12.11 -3.85 -18.32
C ASP A 4 -12.17 -2.31 -18.33
N PHE A 5 -11.71 -1.71 -19.42
CA PHE A 5 -11.68 -0.26 -19.58
C PHE A 5 -13.11 0.32 -19.57
N VAL A 6 -14.03 -0.40 -20.22
CA VAL A 6 -15.46 -0.06 -20.30
C VAL A 6 -16.14 -0.37 -18.96
N PRO A 7 -16.67 0.63 -18.23
CA PRO A 7 -17.22 0.43 -16.90
C PRO A 7 -18.42 -0.52 -16.87
N GLU A 8 -19.25 -0.52 -17.91
CA GLU A 8 -20.44 -1.38 -18.05
C GLU A 8 -20.08 -2.86 -18.22
N LYS A 9 -18.82 -3.17 -18.56
CA LYS A 9 -18.30 -4.53 -18.70
C LYS A 9 -17.58 -5.02 -17.45
N ARG A 10 -17.33 -4.14 -16.47
CA ARG A 10 -16.67 -4.52 -15.23
C ARG A 10 -17.63 -5.37 -14.38
N PRO A 11 -17.15 -6.48 -13.79
CA PRO A 11 -17.93 -7.22 -12.83
C PRO A 11 -18.15 -6.37 -11.58
N THR A 12 -19.35 -6.46 -11.02
CA THR A 12 -19.66 -5.84 -9.73
C THR A 12 -18.81 -6.47 -8.63
N ALA A 13 -18.50 -5.73 -7.57
CA ALA A 13 -17.78 -6.26 -6.41
C ALA A 13 -18.41 -7.56 -5.86
N ALA A 14 -19.74 -7.62 -5.78
CA ALA A 14 -20.47 -8.83 -5.38
C ALA A 14 -20.16 -10.06 -6.25
N GLN A 15 -19.94 -9.87 -7.55
CA GLN A 15 -19.56 -10.94 -8.48
C GLN A 15 -18.08 -11.33 -8.33
N CYS A 16 -17.21 -10.40 -7.95
CA CYS A 16 -15.81 -10.72 -7.65
C CYS A 16 -15.69 -11.56 -6.36
N LEU A 17 -16.54 -11.30 -5.36
CA LEU A 17 -16.56 -12.04 -4.09
C LEU A 17 -16.93 -13.51 -4.25
N SER A 18 -17.75 -13.87 -5.23
CA SER A 18 -18.13 -15.26 -5.51
C SER A 18 -17.11 -16.00 -6.39
N HIS A 19 -16.04 -15.33 -6.83
CA HIS A 19 -15.06 -15.93 -7.71
C HIS A 19 -14.21 -16.97 -6.95
N PRO A 20 -13.90 -18.14 -7.53
CA PRO A 20 -13.20 -19.25 -6.83
C PRO A 20 -11.85 -18.88 -6.19
N TRP A 21 -11.18 -17.84 -6.70
CA TRP A 21 -9.94 -17.32 -6.13
C TRP A 21 -10.09 -16.72 -4.71
N MET A 22 -11.28 -16.20 -4.39
CA MET A 22 -11.62 -15.58 -3.10
C MET A 22 -12.39 -16.55 -2.23
N SER A 23 -13.19 -17.42 -2.84
CA SER A 23 -13.89 -18.51 -2.17
C SER A 23 -13.08 -19.80 -2.26
N ALA A 24 -11.84 -19.78 -1.75
CA ALA A 24 -10.92 -20.92 -1.78
C ALA A 24 -11.31 -22.00 -0.75
N GLY A 25 -12.56 -22.50 -0.82
CA GLY A 25 -13.07 -23.56 0.05
C GLY A 25 -12.83 -23.31 1.56
N PRO A 26 -12.97 -24.35 2.39
CA PRO A 26 -12.73 -24.27 3.84
C PRO A 26 -11.26 -24.07 4.25
N GLN A 27 -10.41 -23.49 3.40
CA GLN A 27 -9.06 -23.13 3.86
C GLN A 27 -9.18 -21.94 4.81
N LEU A 28 -9.39 -22.27 6.09
CA LEU A 28 -9.07 -21.47 7.27
C LEU A 28 -7.59 -21.09 7.22
N ARG A 29 -7.19 -20.22 6.30
CA ARG A 29 -6.10 -19.31 6.60
C ARG A 29 -6.74 -18.22 7.43
N GLU A 30 -6.85 -18.52 8.72
CA GLU A 30 -7.04 -17.50 9.75
C GLU A 30 -6.16 -16.31 9.32
N PRO A 31 -6.72 -15.10 9.15
CA PRO A 31 -5.87 -13.93 9.01
C PRO A 31 -4.87 -14.02 10.16
N SER A 32 -3.57 -13.87 9.87
CA SER A 32 -2.58 -13.79 10.93
C SER A 32 -2.99 -12.58 11.75
N MET A 33 -3.72 -12.83 12.84
CA MET A 33 -4.05 -11.80 13.80
C MET A 33 -2.69 -11.34 14.29
N ALA A 34 -2.20 -10.22 13.77
CA ALA A 34 -1.18 -9.46 14.47
C ALA A 34 -1.76 -9.30 15.87
N ALA A 35 -1.03 -9.79 16.88
CA ALA A 35 -1.45 -9.88 18.27
C ALA A 35 -1.80 -8.50 18.84
N GLY A 36 -2.97 -8.00 18.46
CA GLY A 36 -3.28 -6.58 18.47
C GLY A 36 -4.75 -6.30 18.76
N GLU A 37 -5.65 -7.27 18.64
CA GLU A 37 -7.03 -7.07 19.10
C GLU A 37 -7.07 -7.19 20.64
N PRO A 38 -7.27 -6.08 21.38
CA PRO A 38 -7.47 -6.18 22.81
C PRO A 38 -8.87 -6.72 23.03
N ARG A 39 -8.98 -7.89 23.65
CA ARG A 39 -10.26 -8.37 24.20
C ARG A 39 -10.82 -7.26 25.09
N GLU A 40 -11.99 -6.74 24.73
CA GLU A 40 -12.65 -5.65 25.46
C GLU A 40 -13.02 -6.14 26.85
N THR A 41 -12.12 -5.88 27.80
CA THR A 41 -12.38 -6.00 29.23
C THR A 41 -12.48 -4.56 29.74
N GLU A 42 -13.55 -4.23 30.45
CA GLU A 42 -13.98 -2.87 30.83
C GLU A 42 -12.89 -2.01 31.51
N GLY A 43 -11.86 -2.63 32.10
CA GLY A 43 -10.69 -1.94 32.66
C GLY A 43 -9.59 -1.51 31.67
N SER A 44 -9.68 -1.85 30.37
CA SER A 44 -8.61 -1.63 29.37
C SER A 44 -8.75 -0.36 28.53
N ILE A 45 -9.81 0.44 28.70
CA ILE A 45 -10.06 1.63 27.88
C ILE A 45 -8.93 2.69 27.95
N PRO A 46 -8.37 3.07 29.13
CA PRO A 46 -7.30 4.05 29.17
C PRO A 46 -5.97 3.53 28.59
N GLU A 47 -5.67 2.25 28.83
CA GLU A 47 -4.49 1.56 28.26
C GLU A 47 -4.55 1.47 26.74
N ARG A 48 -5.73 1.14 26.17
CA ARG A 48 -5.92 1.09 24.72
C ARG A 48 -5.71 2.46 24.08
N LYS A 49 -6.28 3.52 24.66
CA LYS A 49 -6.15 4.88 24.13
C LYS A 49 -4.69 5.36 24.15
N ARG A 50 -3.94 4.98 25.19
CA ARG A 50 -2.50 5.24 25.27
C ARG A 50 -1.73 4.50 24.18
N ARG A 51 -1.97 3.19 24.02
CA ARG A 51 -1.31 2.37 23.00
C ARG A 51 -1.60 2.85 21.57
N GLU A 52 -2.84 3.22 21.29
CA GLU A 52 -3.25 3.77 19.99
C GLU A 52 -2.52 5.09 19.68
N GLN A 53 -2.39 5.97 20.69
CA GLN A 53 -1.65 7.21 20.55
C GLN A 53 -0.15 6.96 20.32
N GLU A 54 0.45 6.02 21.07
CA GLU A 54 1.85 5.62 20.91
C GLU A 54 2.10 5.00 19.51
N GLU A 55 1.17 4.20 18.99
CA GLU A 55 1.25 3.60 17.65
C GLU A 55 1.17 4.68 16.55
N ARG A 56 0.20 5.61 16.67
CA ARG A 56 0.05 6.72 15.72
C ARG A 56 1.29 7.61 15.71
N GLU A 57 1.85 7.90 16.88
CA GLU A 57 3.07 8.68 17.03
C GLU A 57 4.29 7.95 16.43
N ALA A 58 4.44 6.65 16.70
CA ALA A 58 5.51 5.85 16.11
C ALA A 58 5.44 5.79 14.58
N MET A 59 4.23 5.73 14.01
CA MET A 59 4.02 5.79 12.57
C MET A 59 4.40 7.16 11.99
N GLU A 60 4.05 8.26 12.67
CA GLU A 60 4.40 9.62 12.26
C GLU A 60 5.92 9.85 12.25
N VAL A 61 6.62 9.39 13.29
CA VAL A 61 8.09 9.43 13.37
C VAL A 61 8.75 8.57 12.28
N GLY A 62 8.21 7.38 12.01
CA GLY A 62 8.74 6.47 10.99
C GLY A 62 8.60 7.01 9.56
N VAL A 63 7.52 7.75 9.28
CA VAL A 63 7.23 8.30 7.95
C VAL A 63 7.87 9.68 7.74
N GLY A 64 8.02 10.49 8.80
CA GLY A 64 8.49 11.88 8.72
C GLY A 64 9.93 12.07 8.25
N ASN A 65 10.78 11.04 8.38
CA ASN A 65 12.21 11.12 8.05
C ASN A 65 12.58 10.50 6.67
N MET A 66 11.60 10.17 5.83
CA MET A 66 11.87 9.60 4.50
C MET A 66 12.20 10.69 3.48
N ALA A 67 13.49 10.89 3.20
CA ALA A 67 13.95 11.76 2.11
C ALA A 67 13.75 11.06 0.75
N ILE A 68 12.80 11.55 -0.06
CA ILE A 68 12.63 11.11 -1.45
C ILE A 68 13.55 11.95 -2.32
N ASN A 69 14.71 11.40 -2.70
CA ASN A 69 15.62 12.05 -3.64
C ASN A 69 15.00 12.04 -5.05
N GLY A 70 14.37 13.14 -5.46
CA GLY A 70 13.76 13.34 -6.77
C GLY A 70 14.77 13.57 -7.91
N ALA A 71 15.87 12.81 -7.96
CA ALA A 71 16.81 12.88 -9.07
C ALA A 71 16.35 11.98 -10.22
N SER A 72 15.42 12.46 -11.04
CA SER A 72 15.27 11.97 -12.41
C SER A 72 16.55 12.34 -13.16
N LYS A 73 17.45 11.37 -13.33
CA LYS A 73 18.56 11.53 -14.27
C LYS A 73 17.93 11.62 -15.65
N LEU A 74 17.93 12.84 -16.20
CA LEU A 74 17.73 13.04 -17.63
C LEU A 74 18.74 12.15 -18.34
N SER A 75 18.26 11.09 -18.99
CA SER A 75 19.05 10.31 -19.93
C SER A 75 19.39 11.23 -21.09
N SER A 76 20.55 11.86 -21.01
CA SER A 76 21.11 12.63 -22.11
C SER A 76 21.66 11.65 -23.15
N ASP A 77 20.77 10.90 -23.81
CA ASP A 77 20.99 10.39 -25.17
C ASP A 77 20.71 11.52 -26.19
N GLN A 78 21.21 12.72 -25.87
CA GLN A 78 21.23 13.92 -26.71
C GLN A 78 22.58 14.66 -26.51
N GLU A 79 23.70 13.93 -26.58
CA GLU A 79 25.00 14.51 -26.95
C GLU A 79 25.59 13.75 -28.16
N ALA A 80 24.72 13.48 -29.14
CA ALA A 80 25.14 13.21 -30.50
C ALA A 80 24.74 14.42 -31.36
N ALA A 81 25.74 15.09 -31.93
CA ALA A 81 25.66 16.15 -32.94
C ALA A 81 25.59 17.63 -32.47
N ALA A 82 26.70 18.16 -31.96
CA ALA A 82 27.09 19.56 -32.17
C ALA A 82 28.62 19.64 -32.36
N LEU A 83 29.12 19.34 -33.57
CA LEU A 83 29.61 20.34 -34.54
C LEU A 83 30.98 20.98 -34.20
N LYS A 84 32.00 20.49 -34.93
CA LYS A 84 33.08 21.20 -35.66
C LYS A 84 34.44 21.48 -34.99
N LEU A 85 35.44 20.81 -35.59
CA LEU A 85 36.86 21.17 -35.72
C LEU A 85 37.05 22.63 -36.20
N PRO A 86 37.98 23.41 -35.61
CA PRO A 86 39.28 23.77 -36.23
C PRO A 86 40.41 23.87 -35.16
N LYS A 87 41.71 23.94 -35.43
CA LYS A 87 42.58 24.02 -36.61
C LYS A 87 43.94 23.42 -36.19
#